data_AF-A0A9D6AEI7-F1
#
_entry.id   AF-A0A9D6AEI7-F1
#
_cell.length_a   1.000
_cell.length_b   1.000
_cell.length_c   1.000
_cell.angle_alpha   90.00
_cell.angle_beta   90.00
_cell.angle_gamma   90.00
#
_symmetry.space_group_name_H-M   'P 1'
#
loop_
_entity.id
_entity.type
_entity.pdbx_description
1 polymer ?
#
loop_
_entity_poly.entity_id
_entity_poly.type
_entity_poly.pdbx_seq_one_letter_code
_entity_poly.pdbx_strand_id
1 'polypeptide(L)'
;ILQETGLSSIRIDRDTAVTLIGKFVIAPLIMVGVITAFTGVFGAQNVLETRTFIIQAAVPALTVLPILANEGKADVKFATNVVATSTVLFAIVIPIVMTIIG
;
A
#
# COMPACT_ATOMS: atom_id res chain seq x y z
N ILE A 1 30.06 0.40 -16.79
CA ILE A 1 28.67 0.83 -17.13
C ILE A 1 27.61 0.08 -16.30
N LEU A 2 27.95 -0.34 -15.08
CA LEU A 2 27.12 -1.16 -14.18
C LEU A 2 27.26 -0.65 -12.73
N GLN A 3 27.13 0.65 -12.44
CA GLN A 3 27.45 1.12 -11.08
C GLN A 3 26.45 2.01 -10.33
N GLU A 4 25.44 2.65 -10.92
CA GLU A 4 24.61 3.56 -10.08
C GLU A 4 23.14 3.72 -10.52
N THR A 5 22.37 2.64 -10.68
CA THR A 5 20.94 2.85 -11.06
C THR A 5 19.93 1.86 -10.48
N GLY A 6 20.32 1.04 -9.50
CA GLY A 6 19.40 0.05 -8.91
C GLY A 6 18.47 0.60 -7.82
N LEU A 7 18.95 1.55 -7.01
CA LEU A 7 18.25 2.03 -5.80
C LEU A 7 18.20 3.57 -5.69
N SER A 8 19.14 4.29 -6.29
CA SER A 8 19.16 5.78 -6.26
C SER A 8 18.26 6.43 -7.32
N SER A 9 17.62 5.65 -8.19
CA SER A 9 16.61 6.14 -9.15
C SER A 9 15.20 6.17 -8.57
N ILE A 10 15.00 5.60 -7.37
CA ILE A 10 13.77 5.78 -6.59
C ILE A 10 13.78 7.22 -6.08
N ARG A 11 13.15 8.11 -6.82
CA ARG A 11 12.90 9.46 -6.35
C ARG A 11 11.62 9.42 -5.54
N ILE A 12 11.75 9.49 -4.22
CA ILE A 12 10.60 9.73 -3.36
C ILE A 12 10.23 11.21 -3.54
N ASP A 13 9.48 11.46 -4.59
CA ASP A 13 8.88 12.75 -4.86
C ASP A 13 7.71 12.96 -3.89
N ARG A 14 7.31 14.22 -3.67
CA ARG A 14 6.16 14.54 -2.80
C ARG A 14 4.91 13.75 -3.20
N ASP A 15 4.68 13.56 -4.49
CA ASP A 15 3.52 12.84 -5.02
C ASP A 15 3.59 11.33 -4.71
N THR A 16 4.79 10.76 -4.78
CA THR A 16 5.05 9.37 -4.40
C THR A 16 4.84 9.19 -2.89
N ALA A 17 5.36 10.11 -2.08
CA ALA A 17 5.16 10.09 -0.62
C ALA A 17 3.69 10.19 -0.23
N VAL A 18 2.93 11.11 -0.84
CA VAL A 18 1.48 11.25 -0.61
C VAL A 18 0.73 9.97 -0.98
N THR A 19 1.09 9.35 -2.12
CA THR A 19 0.50 8.09 -2.57
C THR A 19 0.77 6.95 -1.57
N LEU A 20 1.99 6.86 -1.05
CA LEU A 20 2.38 5.84 -0.08
C LEU A 20 1.71 6.04 1.27
N ILE A 21 1.60 7.28 1.76
CA ILE A 21 0.87 7.60 3.00
C ILE A 21 -0.62 7.27 2.83
N GLY A 22 -1.22 7.65 1.70
CA GLY A 22 -2.60 7.32 1.36
C GLY A 22 -2.85 5.81 1.42
N LYS A 23 -1.90 5.02 0.92
CA LYS A 23 -2.03 3.58 0.81
C LYS A 23 -1.69 2.81 2.09
N PHE A 24 -0.64 3.18 2.82
CA PHE A 24 -0.19 2.42 4.00
C PHE A 24 -0.72 2.97 5.33
N VAL A 25 -1.23 4.20 5.36
CA VAL A 25 -1.75 4.82 6.59
C VAL A 25 -3.25 5.08 6.45
N ILE A 26 -3.64 5.84 5.42
CA ILE A 26 -5.03 6.28 5.29
C ILE A 26 -5.95 5.09 4.97
N ALA A 27 -5.59 4.23 4.01
CA ALA A 27 -6.44 3.10 3.61
C ALA A 27 -6.68 2.08 4.76
N PRO A 28 -5.67 1.65 5.54
CA PRO A 28 -5.91 0.79 6.71
C PRO A 28 -6.76 1.46 7.79
N LEU A 29 -6.57 2.77 8.04
CA LEU A 29 -7.39 3.51 9.00
C LEU A 29 -8.85 3.60 8.56
N ILE A 30 -9.10 3.84 7.27
CA ILE A 30 -10.45 3.79 6.71
C ILE A 30 -11.03 2.40 6.90
N MET A 31 -10.26 1.34 6.65
CA MET A 31 -10.74 -0.03 6.80
C MET A 31 -11.14 -0.35 8.25
N VAL A 32 -10.35 0.09 9.23
CA VAL A 32 -10.72 0.01 10.66
C VAL A 32 -12.03 0.75 10.92
N GLY A 33 -12.18 1.96 10.40
CA GLY A 33 -13.43 2.73 10.49
C GLY A 33 -14.63 1.96 9.92
N VAL A 34 -14.50 1.39 8.72
CA VAL A 34 -15.54 0.59 8.06
C VAL A 34 -15.92 -0.62 8.92
N ILE A 35 -14.92 -1.36 9.44
CA ILE A 35 -15.14 -2.51 10.32
C ILE A 35 -15.89 -2.10 11.59
N THR A 36 -15.51 -1.00 12.24
CA THR A 36 -16.17 -0.51 13.46
C THR A 36 -17.61 -0.09 13.21
N ALA A 37 -17.87 0.57 12.07
CA ALA A 37 -19.24 0.91 11.67
C ALA A 37 -20.07 -0.34 11.36
N PHE A 38 -19.49 -1.31 10.64
CA PHE A 38 -20.16 -2.57 10.31
C PHE A 38 -20.48 -3.40 11.56
N THR A 39 -19.56 -3.48 12.52
CA THR A 39 -19.79 -4.20 13.78
C THR A 39 -20.87 -3.53 14.64
N GLY A 40 -20.98 -2.20 14.58
CA GLY A 40 -22.07 -1.47 15.24
C GLY A 40 -23.46 -1.73 14.64
N VAL A 41 -23.55 -2.07 13.35
CA VAL A 41 -24.83 -2.31 12.65
C VAL A 41 -25.20 -3.78 12.56
N PHE A 42 -24.23 -4.66 12.31
CA PHE A 42 -24.44 -6.08 12.00
C PHE A 42 -23.89 -7.04 13.07
N GLY A 43 -23.31 -6.51 14.16
CA GLY A 43 -22.72 -7.31 15.24
C GLY A 43 -21.28 -7.74 14.98
N ALA A 44 -20.67 -8.36 15.98
CA ALA A 44 -19.25 -8.74 15.96
C ALA A 44 -18.94 -9.71 14.81
N GLN A 45 -17.93 -9.36 14.01
CA GLN A 45 -17.43 -10.20 12.91
C GLN A 45 -16.29 -11.10 13.39
N ASN A 46 -15.96 -12.12 12.60
CA ASN A 46 -14.83 -12.98 12.90
C ASN A 46 -13.54 -12.16 12.99
N VAL A 47 -12.78 -12.34 14.07
CA VAL A 47 -11.52 -11.65 14.31
C VAL A 47 -10.54 -11.92 13.17
N LEU A 48 -10.52 -13.14 12.63
CA LEU A 48 -9.63 -13.49 11.54
C LEU A 48 -9.95 -12.70 10.26
N GLU A 49 -11.23 -12.58 9.90
CA GLU A 49 -11.66 -11.85 8.70
C GLU A 49 -11.29 -10.37 8.81
N THR A 50 -11.59 -9.79 9.98
CA THR A 50 -11.30 -8.39 10.30
C THR A 50 -9.80 -8.09 10.18
N ARG A 51 -8.94 -8.96 10.73
CA ARG A 51 -7.48 -8.84 10.63
C ARG A 51 -6.99 -8.94 9.19
N THR A 52 -7.52 -9.91 8.44
CA THR A 52 -7.12 -10.13 7.04
C THR A 52 -7.46 -8.93 6.17
N PHE A 53 -8.63 -8.31 6.39
CA PHE A 53 -9.05 -7.11 5.69
C PHE A 53 -8.15 -5.89 5.94
N ILE A 54 -7.76 -5.66 7.20
CA ILE A 54 -6.86 -4.54 7.52
C ILE A 54 -5.48 -4.75 6.90
N ILE A 55 -4.95 -5.99 6.95
CA ILE A 55 -3.68 -6.33 6.30
C ILE A 55 -3.76 -6.14 4.79
N GLN A 56 -4.86 -6.59 4.15
CA GLN A 56 -5.07 -6.43 2.71
C GLN A 56 -5.14 -4.96 2.28
N ALA A 57 -5.71 -4.08 3.11
CA ALA A 57 -5.74 -2.64 2.85
C ALA A 57 -4.34 -2.02 2.81
N ALA A 58 -3.34 -2.65 3.44
CA ALA A 58 -1.96 -2.19 3.50
C ALA A 58 -1.02 -2.89 2.49
N VAL A 59 -1.51 -3.73 1.57
CA VAL A 59 -0.67 -4.46 0.58
C VAL A 59 -0.06 -3.50 -0.44
N PRO A 60 1.16 -3.73 -0.98
CA PRO A 60 1.85 -2.81 -1.90
C PRO A 60 1.11 -2.64 -3.23
N ALA A 61 1.60 -1.72 -4.08
CA ALA A 61 0.95 -1.46 -5.35
C ALA A 61 1.12 -2.67 -6.27
N LEU A 62 0.10 -2.97 -7.06
CA LEU A 62 0.14 -4.13 -7.95
C LEU A 62 1.24 -3.94 -8.98
N THR A 63 2.06 -4.97 -9.18
CA THR A 63 3.19 -4.94 -10.11
C THR A 63 2.77 -4.78 -11.57
N VAL A 64 1.50 -5.00 -11.89
CA VAL A 64 0.92 -4.76 -13.21
C VAL A 64 0.56 -3.29 -13.47
N LEU A 65 0.63 -2.42 -12.47
CA LEU A 65 0.29 -0.99 -12.62
C LEU A 65 1.10 -0.28 -13.72
N PRO A 66 2.42 -0.50 -13.90
CA PRO A 66 3.17 0.15 -14.97
C PRO A 66 2.73 -0.30 -16.37
N ILE A 67 2.29 -1.55 -16.50
CA ILE A 67 1.75 -2.09 -17.76
C ILE A 67 0.44 -1.36 -18.08
N LEU A 68 -0.47 -1.26 -17.11
CA LEU A 68 -1.74 -0.53 -17.29
C LEU A 68 -1.50 0.95 -17.58
N ALA A 69 -0.49 1.56 -16.95
CA ALA A 69 -0.12 2.94 -17.23
C ALA A 69 0.40 3.12 -18.65
N ASN A 70 1.17 2.15 -19.17
CA ASN A 70 1.68 2.18 -20.54
C ASN A 70 0.54 2.09 -21.56
N GLU A 71 -0.38 1.15 -21.38
CA GLU A 71 -1.55 0.99 -22.25
C GLU A 71 -2.49 2.20 -22.18
N GLY A 72 -2.67 2.77 -20.98
CA GLY A 72 -3.50 3.94 -20.74
C GLY A 72 -2.86 5.28 -21.13
N LYS A 73 -1.64 5.29 -21.68
CA LYS A 73 -0.83 6.51 -21.92
C LYS A 73 -0.70 7.42 -20.68
N ALA A 74 -0.66 6.81 -19.50
CA ALA A 74 -0.44 7.46 -18.23
C ALA A 74 1.06 7.52 -17.89
N ASP A 75 1.40 8.03 -16.70
CA ASP A 75 2.78 8.13 -16.26
C ASP A 75 3.34 6.77 -15.80
N VAL A 76 3.94 6.05 -16.75
CA VAL A 76 4.61 4.76 -16.53
C VAL A 76 5.76 4.88 -15.52
N LYS A 77 6.47 6.01 -15.51
CA LYS A 77 7.63 6.21 -14.64
C LYS A 77 7.19 6.38 -13.19
N PHE A 78 6.15 7.17 -12.95
CA PHE A 78 5.51 7.28 -11.65
C PHE A 78 4.95 5.94 -11.17
N ALA A 79 4.20 5.22 -12.02
CA ALA A 79 3.65 3.92 -11.68
C ALA A 79 4.75 2.90 -11.28
N THR A 80 5.84 2.87 -12.03
CA THR A 80 7.00 2.01 -11.74
C THR A 80 7.64 2.37 -10.41
N ASN A 81 7.84 3.67 -10.16
CA ASN A 81 8.44 4.17 -8.93
C ASN A 81 7.57 3.84 -7.71
N VAL A 82 6.24 4.04 -7.80
CA VAL A 82 5.29 3.71 -6.74
C VAL A 82 5.30 2.20 -6.44
N VAL A 83 5.31 1.35 -7.46
CA VAL A 83 5.36 -0.11 -7.29
C VAL A 83 6.66 -0.54 -6.60
N ALA A 84 7.81 -0.08 -7.10
CA ALA A 84 9.11 -0.43 -6.52
C ALA A 84 9.22 0.05 -5.06
N THR A 85 8.90 1.32 -4.82
CA THR A 85 9.01 1.93 -3.48
C THR A 85 8.03 1.31 -2.49
N SER A 86 6.78 1.09 -2.90
CA SER A 86 5.77 0.47 -2.02
C SER A 86 6.15 -0.97 -1.67
N THR A 87 6.75 -1.72 -2.59
CA THR A 87 7.22 -3.09 -2.31
C THR A 87 8.32 -3.11 -1.24
N VAL A 88 9.29 -2.20 -1.34
CA VAL A 88 10.37 -2.08 -0.35
C VAL A 88 9.83 -1.63 1.01
N LEU A 89 8.98 -0.59 1.02
CA LEU A 89 8.38 -0.08 2.26
C LEU A 89 7.49 -1.11 2.95
N PHE A 90 6.77 -1.92 2.17
CA PHE A 90 5.87 -2.94 2.69
C PHE A 90 6.57 -3.97 3.58
N ALA A 91 7.84 -4.31 3.28
CA ALA A 91 8.65 -5.19 4.12
C ALA A 91 8.81 -4.67 5.56
N ILE A 92 8.75 -3.34 5.74
CA ILE A 92 8.83 -2.67 7.05
C ILE A 92 7.42 -2.41 7.62
N VAL A 93 6.45 -2.05 6.77
CA VAL A 93 5.09 -1.72 7.20
C VAL A 93 4.35 -2.94 7.73
N ILE A 94 4.45 -4.11 7.10
CA ILE A 94 3.77 -5.33 7.55
C ILE A 94 4.05 -5.70 9.00
N PRO A 95 5.32 -5.82 9.45
CA PRO A 95 5.58 -6.18 10.83
C PRO A 95 5.00 -5.14 11.81
N ILE A 96 5.00 -3.86 11.46
CA ILE A 96 4.38 -2.80 12.29
C ILE A 96 2.85 -2.96 12.35
N VAL A 97 2.20 -3.20 11.21
CA VAL A 97 0.75 -3.43 11.16
C VAL A 97 0.38 -4.68 11.95
N MET A 98 1.19 -5.74 11.84
CA MET A 98 1.00 -6.99 12.58
C MET A 98 1.21 -6.82 14.08
N THR A 99 2.13 -5.96 14.55
CA THR A 99 2.29 -5.70 15.99
C THR A 99 1.19 -4.82 16.57
N ILE A 100 0.56 -3.96 15.77
CA ILE A 100 -0.56 -3.12 16.21
C ILE A 100 -1.86 -3.93 16.30
N ILE A 101 -2.06 -4.89 15.38
CA ILE A 101 -3.29 -5.68 15.26
C ILE A 101 -3.21 -7.03 15.99
N GLY A 102 -2.01 -7.59 16.11
CA GLY A 102 -1.71 -8.91 16.68
C GLY A 102 -1.97 -8.98 18.16
#